data_AF-A0A9P1AGG9-F1
#
_entry.id   AF-A0A9P1AGG9-F1
#
_cell.length_a   1.000
_cell.length_b   1.000
_cell.length_c   1.000
_cell.angle_alpha   90.00
_cell.angle_beta   90.00
_cell.angle_gamma   90.00
#
_symmetry.space_group_name_H-M   'P 1'
#
loop_
_entity.id
_entity.type
_entity.pdbx_description
1 polymer ?
#
loop_
_entity_poly.entity_id
_entity_poly.type
_entity_poly.pdbx_seq_one_letter_code
_entity_poly.pdbx_strand_id
1 'polypeptide(L)'
;MSNSTMEATQMKVKLAVDEMIDDLDKNYLRDMQKSMFLCSARCCDNKKTTRDAVENCVENCNDSMKKAQSYLERELGGLQDQLSRCAMTCYDKLVQQFGPDVNKYSESQHKT
;
A
#
# COMPACT_ATOMS: atom_id res chain seq x y z
N MET A 1 -25.86 -16.06 -0.55
CA MET A 1 -24.99 -15.66 -1.68
C MET A 1 -24.40 -14.25 -1.54
N SER A 2 -24.61 -13.57 -0.40
CA SER A 2 -24.17 -12.17 -0.19
C SER A 2 -22.69 -12.00 0.21
N ASN A 3 -22.04 -13.05 0.75
CA ASN A 3 -20.60 -13.01 1.08
C ASN A 3 -19.71 -12.90 -0.16
N SER A 4 -20.14 -13.49 -1.28
CA SER A 4 -19.33 -13.64 -2.49
C SER A 4 -19.02 -12.30 -3.19
N THR A 5 -19.96 -11.35 -3.14
CA THR A 5 -19.84 -10.06 -3.83
C THR A 5 -18.94 -9.08 -3.10
N MET A 6 -18.94 -9.12 -1.76
CA MET A 6 -18.09 -8.26 -0.95
C MET A 6 -16.63 -8.74 -0.96
N GLU A 7 -16.41 -10.06 -0.88
CA GLU A 7 -15.08 -10.66 -1.08
C GLU A 7 -14.50 -10.35 -2.47
N ALA A 8 -15.31 -10.44 -3.52
CA ALA A 8 -14.89 -10.08 -4.87
C ALA A 8 -14.55 -8.59 -5.00
N THR A 9 -15.27 -7.72 -4.31
CA THR A 9 -15.00 -6.27 -4.29
C THR A 9 -13.70 -5.99 -3.55
N GLN A 10 -13.47 -6.63 -2.40
CA GLN A 10 -12.23 -6.50 -1.64
C GLN A 10 -11.02 -7.02 -2.43
N MET A 11 -11.19 -8.09 -3.20
CA MET A 11 -10.14 -8.62 -4.08
C MET A 11 -9.77 -7.64 -5.19
N LYS A 12 -10.74 -6.98 -5.83
CA LYS A 12 -10.47 -5.95 -6.85
C LYS A 12 -9.69 -4.78 -6.28
N VAL A 13 -10.07 -4.32 -5.09
CA VAL A 13 -9.36 -3.26 -4.37
C VAL A 13 -7.92 -3.65 -4.10
N LYS A 14 -7.69 -4.86 -3.59
CA LYS A 14 -6.35 -5.37 -3.31
C LYS A 14 -5.48 -5.38 -4.58
N LEU A 15 -6.00 -5.89 -5.69
CA LEU A 15 -5.26 -5.94 -6.96
C LEU A 15 -4.87 -4.55 -7.47
N ALA A 16 -5.78 -3.58 -7.39
CA ALA A 16 -5.49 -2.20 -7.80
C ALA A 16 -4.43 -1.54 -6.91
N VAL A 17 -4.46 -1.82 -5.61
CA VAL A 17 -3.44 -1.36 -4.66
C VAL A 17 -2.08 -2.01 -4.97
N ASP A 18 -2.06 -3.32 -5.24
CA ASP A 18 -0.83 -4.03 -5.61
C ASP A 18 -0.22 -3.46 -6.90
N GLU A 19 -1.03 -3.16 -7.92
CA GLU A 19 -0.57 -2.51 -9.16
C GLU A 19 0.02 -1.11 -8.91
N MET A 20 -0.63 -0.33 -8.04
CA MET A 20 -0.12 0.99 -7.62
C MET A 20 1.23 0.88 -6.91
N ILE A 21 1.40 -0.10 -6.02
CA ILE A 21 2.69 -0.35 -5.34
C ILE A 21 3.76 -0.72 -6.35
N ASP A 22 3.41 -1.55 -7.33
CA ASP A 22 4.31 -1.99 -8.39
C ASP A 22 4.84 -0.82 -9.24
N ASP A 23 3.98 0.17 -9.53
CA ASP A 23 4.36 1.39 -10.24
C ASP A 23 5.27 2.28 -9.37
N LEU A 24 4.93 2.46 -8.09
CA LEU A 24 5.77 3.20 -7.14
C LEU A 24 7.15 2.56 -6.97
N ASP A 25 7.21 1.23 -6.95
CA ASP A 25 8.47 0.49 -6.87
C ASP A 25 9.36 0.79 -8.08
N LYS A 26 8.81 0.63 -9.28
CA LYS A 26 9.54 0.84 -10.54
C LYS A 26 10.01 2.27 -10.72
N ASN A 27 9.19 3.25 -10.36
CA ASN A 27 9.45 4.67 -10.63
C ASN A 27 10.25 5.37 -9.53
N TYR A 28 10.19 4.90 -8.27
CA TYR A 28 10.76 5.62 -7.14
C TYR A 28 11.56 4.74 -6.17
N LEU A 29 10.99 3.61 -5.71
CA LEU A 29 11.61 2.85 -4.62
C LEU A 29 12.93 2.21 -5.03
N ARG A 30 13.03 1.69 -6.27
CA ARG A 30 14.28 1.08 -6.77
C ARG A 30 15.43 2.07 -6.82
N ASP A 31 15.18 3.31 -7.24
CA ASP A 31 16.21 4.35 -7.29
C ASP A 31 16.63 4.78 -5.89
N MET A 32 15.68 4.87 -4.95
CA MET A 32 15.98 5.11 -3.53
C MET A 32 16.83 3.97 -2.93
N GLN A 33 16.45 2.71 -3.17
CA GLN A 33 17.21 1.53 -2.74
C GLN A 33 18.61 1.52 -3.33
N LYS A 34 18.76 1.83 -4.63
CA LYS A 34 20.07 1.93 -5.28
C LYS A 34 20.96 2.98 -4.60
N SER A 35 20.41 4.16 -4.33
CA SER A 35 21.14 5.24 -3.63
C SER A 35 21.56 4.81 -2.23
N MET A 36 20.66 4.17 -1.48
CA MET A 36 20.92 3.60 -0.16
C MET A 36 22.07 2.59 -0.21
N PHE A 37 22.02 1.60 -1.12
CA PHE A 37 23.09 0.60 -1.24
C PHE A 37 24.44 1.20 -1.63
N LEU A 38 24.46 2.17 -2.55
CA LEU A 38 25.68 2.87 -2.94
C LEU A 38 26.25 3.70 -1.78
N CYS A 39 25.41 4.30 -0.95
CA CYS A 39 25.81 4.98 0.28
C CYS A 39 26.45 3.99 1.27
N SER A 40 25.77 2.87 1.54
CA SER A 40 26.30 1.83 2.44
C SER A 40 27.61 1.23 1.94
N ALA A 41 27.75 1.03 0.63
CA ALA A 41 29.00 0.55 0.04
C ALA A 41 30.17 1.51 0.33
N ARG A 42 29.96 2.82 0.16
CA ARG A 42 30.98 3.84 0.48
C ARG A 42 31.34 3.86 1.97
N CYS A 43 30.39 3.60 2.87
CA CYS A 43 30.69 3.45 4.30
C CYS A 43 31.69 2.31 4.55
N CYS A 44 31.55 1.20 3.80
CA CYS A 44 32.39 0.00 3.92
C CYS A 44 33.78 0.11 3.26
N ASP A 45 33.97 1.08 2.36
CA ASP A 45 35.27 1.32 1.70
C ASP A 45 36.30 1.91 2.66
N ASN A 46 35.86 2.63 3.70
CA ASN A 46 36.76 3.24 4.67
C ASN A 46 37.31 2.22 5.68
N LYS A 47 38.42 1.57 5.33
CA LYS A 47 39.12 0.60 6.18
C LYS A 47 39.80 1.18 7.42
N LYS A 48 39.86 2.52 7.56
CA LYS A 48 40.52 3.19 8.67
C LYS A 48 39.58 3.51 9.83
N THR A 49 38.27 3.44 9.60
CA THR A 49 37.27 3.79 10.60
C THR A 49 36.92 2.58 11.48
N THR A 50 36.38 2.84 12.67
CA THR A 50 35.97 1.77 13.59
C THR A 50 34.72 1.05 13.09
N ARG A 51 34.51 -0.19 13.54
CA ARG A 51 33.29 -0.95 13.23
C ARG A 51 32.01 -0.15 13.54
N ASP A 52 31.95 0.45 14.73
CA ASP A 52 30.78 1.20 15.19
C ASP A 52 30.50 2.44 14.32
N ALA A 53 31.55 3.08 13.78
CA ALA A 53 31.39 4.21 12.88
C ALA A 53 30.83 3.78 11.51
N VAL A 54 31.24 2.61 11.00
CA VAL A 54 30.64 2.04 9.77
C VAL A 54 29.18 1.67 9.99
N GLU A 55 28.85 1.03 11.11
CA GLU A 55 27.46 0.65 11.45
C GLU A 55 26.55 1.88 11.49
N ASN A 56 26.93 2.93 12.22
CA ASN A 56 26.18 4.19 12.25
C ASN A 56 26.04 4.83 10.86
N CYS A 57 27.09 4.79 10.03
CA CYS A 57 27.04 5.30 8.65
C CYS A 57 26.02 4.54 7.81
N VAL A 58 26.01 3.21 7.88
CA VAL A 58 25.07 2.35 7.15
C VAL A 58 23.64 2.56 7.65
N GLU A 59 23.42 2.71 8.96
CA GLU A 59 22.11 3.03 9.52
C GLU A 59 21.56 4.34 8.96
N ASN A 60 22.38 5.40 8.95
CA ASN A 60 22.01 6.69 8.37
C ASN A 60 21.66 6.59 6.87
N CYS A 61 22.38 5.77 6.10
CA CYS A 61 22.03 5.52 4.69
C CYS A 61 20.63 4.87 4.56
N ASN A 62 20.29 3.96 5.47
CA ASN A 62 19.02 3.21 5.47
C ASN A 62 17.83 4.05 5.94
N ASP A 63 18.04 5.08 6.75
CA ASP A 63 16.97 5.87 7.37
C ASP A 63 15.99 6.46 6.36
N SER A 64 16.49 6.98 5.24
CA SER A 64 15.64 7.57 4.21
C SER A 64 14.72 6.53 3.56
N MET A 65 15.23 5.32 3.34
CA MET A 65 14.44 4.21 2.79
C MET A 65 13.41 3.73 3.80
N LYS A 66 13.81 3.52 5.07
CA LYS A 66 12.91 3.11 6.15
C LYS A 66 11.75 4.10 6.31
N LYS A 67 12.03 5.41 6.31
CA LYS A 67 11.00 6.46 6.38
C LYS A 67 10.02 6.38 5.22
N ALA A 68 10.51 6.18 4.00
CA ALA A 68 9.66 6.06 2.82
C ALA A 68 8.77 4.80 2.88
N GLN A 69 9.34 3.66 3.28
CA GLN A 69 8.59 2.41 3.47
C GLN A 69 7.50 2.56 4.53
N SER A 70 7.84 3.06 5.72
CA SER A 70 6.86 3.27 6.79
C SER A 70 5.78 4.28 6.41
N TYR A 71 6.13 5.32 5.66
CA TYR A 71 5.14 6.27 5.14
C TYR A 71 4.18 5.58 4.17
N LEU A 72 4.70 4.87 3.17
CA LEU A 72 3.92 4.16 2.19
C LEU A 72 2.98 3.12 2.84
N GLU A 73 3.50 2.29 3.74
CA GLU A 73 2.71 1.30 4.49
C GLU A 73 1.56 1.96 5.26
N ARG A 74 1.83 3.09 5.92
CA ARG A 74 0.80 3.82 6.68
C ARG A 74 -0.28 4.40 5.77
N GLU A 75 0.11 5.09 4.70
CA GLU A 75 -0.85 5.70 3.78
C GLU A 75 -1.68 4.64 3.05
N LEU A 76 -1.05 3.53 2.63
CA LEU A 76 -1.74 2.41 1.98
C LEU A 76 -2.69 1.68 2.92
N GLY A 77 -2.26 1.41 4.15
CA GLY A 77 -3.14 0.84 5.17
C GLY A 77 -4.35 1.72 5.43
N GLY A 78 -4.13 3.03 5.56
CA GLY A 78 -5.20 4.02 5.72
C GLY A 78 -6.17 4.05 4.53
N LEU A 79 -5.64 4.00 3.30
CA LEU A 79 -6.44 3.97 2.07
C LEU A 79 -7.28 2.69 1.99
N GLN A 80 -6.68 1.53 2.23
CA GLN A 80 -7.37 0.24 2.21
C GLN A 80 -8.50 0.18 3.24
N ASP A 81 -8.25 0.70 4.44
CA ASP A 81 -9.22 0.78 5.52
C ASP A 81 -10.41 1.68 5.17
N GLN A 82 -10.13 2.88 4.62
CA GLN A 82 -11.17 3.81 4.18
C GLN A 82 -12.02 3.20 3.07
N LEU A 83 -11.38 2.59 2.07
CA LEU A 83 -12.08 1.99 0.94
C LEU A 83 -12.94 0.80 1.36
N SER A 84 -12.44 -0.04 2.28
CA SER A 84 -13.20 -1.15 2.86
C SER A 84 -14.44 -0.63 3.61
N ARG A 85 -14.30 0.43 4.41
CA ARG A 85 -15.43 1.09 5.10
C ARG A 85 -16.44 1.69 4.12
N CYS A 86 -15.98 2.33 3.05
CA CYS A 86 -16.85 2.89 2.01
C CYS A 86 -17.64 1.78 1.30
N ALA A 87 -16.99 0.67 0.94
CA ALA A 87 -17.64 -0.46 0.30
C ALA A 87 -18.72 -1.07 1.19
N MET A 88 -18.44 -1.29 2.47
CA MET A 88 -19.43 -1.78 3.45
C MET A 88 -20.60 -0.81 3.61
N THR A 89 -20.31 0.50 3.76
CA THR A 89 -21.35 1.52 3.88
C THR A 89 -22.25 1.58 2.65
N CYS A 90 -21.67 1.45 1.45
CA CYS A 90 -22.43 1.41 0.20
C CYS A 90 -23.33 0.18 0.15
N TYR A 91 -22.79 -0.98 0.50
CA TYR A 91 -23.55 -2.22 0.58
C TYR A 91 -24.72 -2.11 1.57
N ASP A 92 -24.49 -1.60 2.78
CA ASP A 92 -25.54 -1.45 3.78
C ASP A 92 -26.68 -0.53 3.31
N LYS A 93 -26.35 0.57 2.61
CA LYS A 93 -27.35 1.47 2.01
C LYS A 93 -28.19 0.76 0.96
N LEU A 94 -27.57 -0.04 0.09
CA LEU A 94 -28.29 -0.82 -0.92
C LEU A 94 -29.23 -1.85 -0.28
N VAL A 95 -28.75 -2.55 0.76
CA VAL A 95 -29.56 -3.53 1.49
C VAL A 95 -30.74 -2.86 2.20
N GLN A 96 -30.54 -1.68 2.79
CA GLN A 96 -31.63 -0.92 3.41
C GLN A 96 -32.70 -0.48 2.39
N GLN A 97 -32.27 -0.07 1.20
CA GLN A 97 -33.15 0.50 0.19
C GLN A 97 -33.89 -0.56 -0.64
N PHE A 98 -33.25 -1.69 -0.92
CA PHE A 98 -33.73 -2.69 -1.89
C PHE A 98 -33.87 -4.10 -1.31
N GLY A 99 -33.53 -4.29 -0.03
CA GLY A 99 -33.48 -5.59 0.63
C GLY A 99 -32.19 -6.37 0.34
N PRO A 100 -31.96 -7.51 1.01
CA PRO A 100 -30.70 -8.27 0.91
C PRO A 100 -30.52 -9.06 -0.40
N ASP A 101 -31.50 -9.01 -1.31
CA ASP A 101 -31.50 -9.76 -2.56
C ASP A 101 -30.83 -8.95 -3.68
N VAL A 102 -29.53 -9.21 -3.87
CA VAL A 102 -28.67 -8.62 -4.89
C VAL A 102 -29.21 -8.75 -6.31
N ASN A 103 -30.06 -9.74 -6.61
CA ASN A 103 -30.62 -9.93 -7.95
C ASN A 103 -31.72 -8.93 -8.30
N LYS A 104 -32.19 -8.13 -7.33
CA LYS A 104 -33.16 -7.06 -7.54
C LYS A 104 -32.52 -5.71 -7.82
N TYR A 105 -31.20 -5.59 -7.67
CA TYR A 105 -30.47 -4.37 -8.01
C TYR A 105 -30.36 -4.29 -9.54
N SER A 106 -31.09 -3.36 -10.17
CA SER A 106 -31.05 -3.16 -11.63
C SER A 106 -30.07 -2.05 -12.03
N GLU A 107 -29.53 -2.12 -13.25
CA GLU A 107 -28.49 -1.20 -13.78
C GLU A 107 -28.86 0.30 -13.75
N SER A 108 -30.14 0.65 -13.66
CA SER A 108 -30.61 2.04 -13.52
C SER A 108 -30.26 2.67 -12.17
N GLN A 109 -29.75 1.90 -11.22
CA GLN A 109 -29.42 2.33 -9.85
C GLN A 109 -27.92 2.50 -9.58
N HIS A 110 -27.08 2.30 -10.61
CA HIS A 110 -25.63 2.55 -10.56
C HIS A 110 -25.23 4.04 -10.70
N LYS A 111 -26.18 4.97 -10.82
CA LYS A 111 -25.93 6.41 -10.83
C LYS A 111 -26.16 7.00 -9.43
N THR A 112 -25.13 7.05 -8.63
CA THR A 112 -24.94 8.04 -7.55
C THR A 112 -23.45 8.38 -7.54
#